data_AF-A0A954HUI1-F1
#
_entry.id   AF-A0A954HUI1-F1
#
_cell.length_a   1.000
_cell.length_b   1.000
_cell.length_c   1.000
_cell.angle_alpha   90.00
_cell.angle_beta   90.00
_cell.angle_gamma   90.00
#
_symmetry.space_group_name_H-M   'P 1'
#
loop_
_entity.id
_entity.type
_entity.pdbx_description
1 polymer ?
#
loop_
_entity_poly.entity_id
_entity_poly.type
_entity_poly.pdbx_seq_one_letter_code
_entity_poly.pdbx_strand_id
1 'polypeptide(L)'
;TDAFCGFKAYRVSSLAGLDITNNGYAMPLQLWIQAADLNWRIREFPVPLIYLDEERSFGGSLDDAAVRLTHYRDVLNAELCRRGMALRFTAECGQS
;
A
#
# COMPACT_ATOMS: atom_id res chain seq x y z
N THR A 1 -10.42 8.32 1.00
CA THR A 1 -9.51 7.33 0.40
C THR A 1 -9.39 6.10 1.25
N ASP A 2 -9.68 4.93 0.70
CA ASP A 2 -9.16 3.68 1.26
C ASP A 2 -7.92 3.27 0.43
N ALA A 3 -6.74 3.44 1.03
CA ALA A 3 -5.47 3.13 0.40
C ALA A 3 -5.38 1.64 0.01
N PHE A 4 -5.99 0.75 0.78
CA PHE A 4 -6.01 -0.69 0.54
C PHE A 4 -7.21 -1.15 -0.30
N CYS A 5 -8.10 -0.24 -0.70
CA CYS A 5 -9.26 -0.58 -1.50
C CYS A 5 -8.85 -1.35 -2.77
N GLY A 6 -9.41 -2.54 -2.99
CA GLY A 6 -9.16 -3.31 -4.20
C GLY A 6 -9.78 -2.71 -5.47
N PHE A 7 -10.73 -1.78 -5.32
CA PHE A 7 -11.41 -1.17 -6.45
C PHE A 7 -10.64 0.05 -6.96
N LYS A 8 -9.76 -0.18 -7.94
CA LYS A 8 -8.93 0.84 -8.58
C LYS A 8 -8.97 0.65 -10.10
N ALA A 9 -9.09 1.76 -10.83
CA ALA A 9 -9.08 1.77 -12.29
C ALA A 9 -7.82 2.48 -12.80
N TYR A 10 -7.15 1.89 -13.79
CA TYR A 10 -5.88 2.36 -14.31
C TYR A 10 -5.93 2.51 -15.82
N ARG A 11 -5.11 3.42 -16.36
CA ARG A 11 -4.78 3.39 -17.79
C ARG A 11 -3.80 2.25 -18.02
N VAL A 12 -4.08 1.39 -18.99
CA VAL A 12 -3.23 0.23 -19.31
C VAL A 12 -1.78 0.65 -19.58
N SER A 13 -1.58 1.75 -20.32
CA SER A 13 -0.24 2.27 -20.61
C SER A 13 0.55 2.68 -19.37
N SER A 14 -0.11 3.10 -18.29
CA SER A 14 0.55 3.46 -17.04
C SER A 14 1.07 2.23 -16.28
N LEU A 15 0.46 1.06 -16.48
CA LEU A 15 0.87 -0.18 -15.82
C LEU A 15 2.27 -0.64 -16.24
N ALA A 16 2.70 -0.31 -17.46
CA ALA A 16 4.03 -0.68 -17.96
C ALA A 16 5.19 -0.03 -17.19
N GLY A 17 4.93 1.08 -16.47
CA GLY A 17 5.93 1.74 -15.63
C GLY A 17 5.98 1.19 -14.19
N LEU A 18 5.03 0.34 -13.81
CA LEU A 18 5.01 -0.29 -12.49
C LEU A 18 5.95 -1.49 -12.47
N ASP A 19 6.62 -1.66 -11.34
CA ASP A 19 7.46 -2.80 -11.01
C ASP A 19 7.09 -3.30 -9.61
N ILE A 20 5.91 -3.92 -9.54
CA ILE A 20 5.33 -4.44 -8.30
C ILE A 20 5.89 -5.84 -8.05
N THR A 21 6.50 -6.00 -6.88
CA THR A 21 7.13 -7.26 -6.43
C THR A 21 6.45 -7.84 -5.19
N ASN A 22 5.65 -7.03 -4.48
CA ASN A 22 4.81 -7.53 -3.39
C ASN A 22 3.49 -8.04 -3.95
N ASN A 23 3.22 -9.34 -3.82
CA ASN A 23 2.00 -9.98 -4.33
C ASN A 23 0.93 -10.21 -3.23
N GLY A 24 1.20 -9.77 -2.00
CA GLY A 24 0.32 -9.98 -0.84
C GLY A 24 -0.52 -8.75 -0.48
N TYR A 25 -1.10 -8.75 0.73
CA TYR A 25 -1.94 -7.66 1.23
C TYR A 25 -1.23 -6.30 1.31
N ALA A 26 0.10 -6.28 1.34
CA ALA A 26 0.89 -5.05 1.35
C ALA A 26 1.19 -4.49 -0.06
N MET A 27 0.80 -5.18 -1.14
CA MET A 27 0.95 -4.71 -2.53
C MET A 27 0.46 -3.27 -2.76
N PRO A 28 -0.70 -2.83 -2.22
CA PRO A 28 -1.18 -1.47 -2.45
C PRO A 28 -0.20 -0.40 -1.95
N LEU A 29 0.58 -0.67 -0.91
CA LEU A 29 1.58 0.27 -0.40
C LEU A 29 2.68 0.52 -1.42
N GLN A 30 3.18 -0.55 -2.05
CA GLN A 30 4.17 -0.45 -3.12
C GLN A 30 3.62 0.33 -4.32
N LEU A 31 2.35 0.05 -4.68
CA LEU A 31 1.66 0.76 -5.75
C LEU A 31 1.58 2.27 -5.50
N TRP A 32 1.27 2.70 -4.27
CA TRP A 32 1.16 4.13 -3.97
C TRP A 32 2.50 4.86 -4.06
N ILE A 33 3.59 4.25 -3.58
CA ILE A 33 4.92 4.84 -3.69
C ILE A 33 5.31 4.98 -5.17
N GLN A 34 5.13 3.93 -5.97
CA GLN A 34 5.45 4.00 -7.40
C GLN A 34 4.54 4.97 -8.16
N ALA A 35 3.26 5.04 -7.83
CA ALA A 35 2.35 6.02 -8.45
C ALA A 35 2.80 7.46 -8.16
N ALA A 36 3.26 7.74 -6.93
CA ALA A 36 3.82 9.04 -6.57
C ALA A 36 5.11 9.32 -7.34
N ASP A 37 6.04 8.36 -7.39
CA ASP A 37 7.32 8.52 -8.09
C ASP A 37 7.16 8.68 -9.61
N LEU A 38 6.21 7.95 -10.20
CA LEU A 38 5.81 8.07 -11.61
C LEU A 38 4.93 9.30 -11.89
N ASN A 39 4.70 10.18 -10.90
CA ASN A 39 3.90 11.39 -11.01
C ASN A 39 2.49 11.16 -11.56
N TRP A 40 1.82 10.10 -11.09
CA TRP A 40 0.46 9.79 -11.53
C TRP A 40 -0.53 10.87 -11.08
N ARG A 41 -1.50 11.17 -11.95
CA ARG A 41 -2.67 11.98 -11.60
C ARG A 41 -3.77 11.07 -11.05
N ILE A 42 -4.00 11.14 -9.75
CA ILE A 42 -4.93 10.27 -9.03
C ILE A 42 -6.20 11.07 -8.69
N ARG A 43 -7.37 10.43 -8.87
CA ARG A 43 -8.67 10.98 -8.47
C ARG A 43 -9.46 9.92 -7.73
N GLU A 44 -10.17 10.34 -6.70
CA GLU A 44 -11.08 9.47 -5.94
C GLU A 44 -12.51 9.70 -6.39
N PHE A 45 -13.26 8.61 -6.49
CA PHE A 45 -14.69 8.61 -6.79
C PHE A 45 -15.41 7.86 -5.68
N PRO A 46 -16.47 8.44 -5.09
CA PRO A 46 -17.29 7.72 -4.12
C PRO A 46 -18.00 6.57 -4.83
N VAL A 47 -18.01 5.41 -4.19
CA VAL A 47 -18.69 4.20 -4.67
C VAL A 47 -19.52 3.62 -3.53
N PRO A 48 -20.63 2.92 -3.81
CA PRO A 48 -21.37 2.19 -2.79
C PRO A 48 -20.47 1.18 -2.07
N LEU A 49 -20.77 0.87 -0.82
CA LEU A 49 -20.08 -0.17 -0.06
C LEU A 49 -20.28 -1.53 -0.77
N ILE A 50 -19.17 -2.14 -1.18
CA ILE A 50 -19.18 -3.41 -1.95
C ILE A 50 -19.05 -4.62 -1.01
N TYR A 51 -18.49 -4.45 0.18
CA TYR A 51 -18.34 -5.51 1.18
C TYR A 51 -19.36 -5.32 2.29
N LEU A 52 -20.28 -6.27 2.42
CA LEU A 52 -21.33 -6.26 3.44
C LEU A 52 -20.95 -7.08 4.68
N ASP A 53 -19.89 -7.88 4.58
CA ASP A 53 -19.36 -8.70 5.67
C ASP A 53 -18.08 -8.08 6.22
N GLU A 54 -18.05 -7.86 7.54
CA GLU A 54 -16.95 -7.22 8.26
C GLU A 54 -15.93 -8.25 8.75
N GLU A 55 -16.27 -9.54 8.81
CA GLU A 55 -15.34 -10.58 9.23
C GLU A 55 -14.25 -10.78 8.17
N ARG A 56 -13.08 -10.21 8.45
CA ARG A 56 -11.92 -10.24 7.56
C ARG A 56 -10.74 -10.86 8.27
N SER A 57 -10.31 -12.03 7.81
CA SER A 57 -8.99 -12.57 8.13
C SER A 57 -8.03 -12.21 7.00
N PHE A 58 -6.83 -11.77 7.38
CA PHE A 58 -5.70 -11.49 6.48
C PHE A 58 -4.83 -12.75 6.27
N GLY A 59 -5.05 -13.77 7.10
CA GLY A 59 -4.34 -15.05 7.09
C GLY A 59 -3.05 -15.00 7.91
N GLY A 60 -2.87 -15.97 8.81
CA GLY A 60 -1.62 -16.21 9.53
C GLY A 60 -1.23 -15.07 10.48
N SER A 61 0.07 -14.71 10.49
CA SER A 61 0.62 -13.70 11.40
C SER A 61 0.15 -12.27 11.12
N LEU A 62 -0.51 -12.02 9.98
CA LEU A 62 -1.05 -10.72 9.62
C LEU A 62 -2.39 -10.41 10.31
N ASP A 63 -3.02 -11.35 11.00
CA ASP A 63 -4.19 -11.04 11.82
C ASP A 63 -3.82 -10.22 13.06
N ASP A 64 -2.59 -10.37 13.57
CA ASP A 64 -2.02 -9.51 14.61
C ASP A 64 -1.76 -8.09 14.06
N ALA A 65 -2.39 -7.10 14.70
CA ALA A 65 -2.32 -5.71 14.25
C ALA A 65 -0.92 -5.08 14.35
N ALA A 66 -0.12 -5.45 15.35
CA ALA A 66 1.22 -4.93 15.54
C ALA A 66 2.19 -5.53 14.51
N VAL A 67 2.10 -6.84 14.29
CA VAL A 67 2.89 -7.53 13.25
C VAL A 67 2.56 -6.97 11.87
N ARG A 68 1.26 -6.81 11.57
CA ARG A 68 0.79 -6.24 10.30
C ARG A 68 1.28 -4.81 10.08
N LEU A 69 1.22 -3.95 11.11
CA LEU A 69 1.69 -2.57 11.01
C LEU A 69 3.19 -2.49 10.77
N THR A 70 3.99 -3.30 11.46
CA THR A 70 5.44 -3.39 11.24
C THR A 70 5.74 -3.84 9.82
N HIS A 71 5.08 -4.90 9.35
CA HIS A 71 5.22 -5.36 7.97
C HIS A 71 4.91 -4.27 6.93
N TYR A 72 3.84 -3.49 7.14
CA TYR A 72 3.49 -2.39 6.26
C TYR A 72 4.54 -1.27 6.24
N ARG A 73 5.12 -0.93 7.40
CA ARG A 73 6.21 0.04 7.50
C ARG A 73 7.46 -0.43 6.77
N ASP A 74 7.80 -1.71 6.90
CA ASP A 74 8.95 -2.31 6.20
C ASP A 74 8.78 -2.24 4.69
N VAL A 75 7.60 -2.59 4.17
CA VAL A 75 7.29 -2.50 2.74
C VAL A 75 7.37 -1.07 2.22
N LEU A 76 6.83 -0.09 2.97
CA LEU A 76 6.90 1.32 2.61
C LEU A 76 8.34 1.82 2.55
N ASN A 77 9.15 1.55 3.57
CA ASN A 77 10.54 1.99 3.64
C ASN A 77 11.40 1.32 2.57
N ALA A 78 11.20 0.02 2.33
CA ALA A 78 11.90 -0.72 1.27
C ALA A 78 11.61 -0.11 -0.10
N GLU A 79 10.34 0.20 -0.41
CA GLU A 79 9.97 0.77 -1.70
C GLU A 79 10.44 2.23 -1.85
N LEU A 80 10.33 3.05 -0.81
CA LEU A 80 10.88 4.42 -0.81
C LEU A 80 12.38 4.41 -1.11
N CYS A 81 13.13 3.52 -0.45
CA CYS A 81 14.56 3.35 -0.68
C CYS A 81 14.85 2.91 -2.13
N ARG A 82 14.10 1.92 -2.63
CA ARG A 82 14.25 1.39 -4.00
C ARG A 82 13.99 2.43 -5.09
N ARG A 83 13.08 3.38 -4.85
CA ARG A 83 12.78 4.51 -5.75
C ARG A 83 13.69 5.73 -5.51
N GLY A 84 14.62 5.67 -4.55
CA GLY A 84 15.50 6.81 -4.22
C GLY A 84 14.76 7.99 -3.57
N MET A 85 13.60 7.73 -2.96
CA MET A 85 12.78 8.74 -2.28
C MET A 85 13.20 8.88 -0.81
N ALA A 86 12.95 10.04 -0.21
CA ALA A 86 13.24 10.27 1.20
C ALA A 86 12.43 9.30 2.09
N LEU A 87 13.13 8.61 2.99
CA LEU A 87 12.51 7.77 4.01
C LEU A 87 11.64 8.63 4.92
N ARG A 88 10.39 8.20 5.12
CA ARG A 88 9.38 8.93 5.90
C ARG A 88 9.10 8.28 7.25
N PHE A 89 9.48 7.02 7.42
CA PHE A 89 9.23 6.22 8.62
C PHE A 89 10.55 5.69 9.17
N THR A 90 11.43 6.59 9.58
CA THR A 90 12.55 6.21 10.45
C THR A 90 11.97 5.67 11.75
N ALA A 91 12.50 4.53 12.20
CA ALA A 91 12.02 3.80 13.36
C ALA A 91 12.22 4.60 14.67
N GLU A 92 11.33 5.56 14.95
CA GLU A 92 11.09 6.11 16.29
C GLU A 92 9.62 6.47 16.44
N CYS A 93 8.78 5.45 16.60
CA CYS A 93 7.46 5.60 17.20
C CYS A 93 7.38 4.59 18.33
N GLY A 94 7.95 4.96 19.49
CA GLY A 94 7.88 4.15 20.71
C GLY A 94 9.21 3.92 21.44
N GLN A 95 10.05 4.94 21.61
CA GLN A 95 10.92 4.93 22.80
C GLN A 95 10.05 5.33 24.00
N SER A 96 9.73 4.34 24.82
CA SER A 96 9.30 4.47 26.21
C SER A 96 10.44 4.02 27.11
#